data_AF-A0A3N5RQ40-F1
#
_entry.id   AF-A0A3N5RQ40-F1
#
_cell.length_a   1.000
_cell.length_b   1.000
_cell.length_c   1.000
_cell.angle_alpha   90.00
_cell.angle_beta   90.00
_cell.angle_gamma   90.00
#
_symmetry.space_group_name_H-M   'P 1'
#
loop_
_entity.id
_entity.type
_entity.pdbx_description
1 polymer ?
#
loop_
_entity_poly.entity_id
_entity_poly.type
_entity_poly.pdbx_seq_one_letter_code
_entity_poly.pdbx_strand_id
1 'polypeptide(L)'
;MPDDKMLKEAVDAISKGQRVRARDLLTRLLRADQNNPEYWLWMSSVVETQNERVYCLESVLRLDPANTAAQRGLILMGVRRPGEDVRPVPMPKRRFGLDLTEEDDAPKTGLKKIWANKKYRYSSLGGLLVVLILIFALGYQGFRSAMDARSAALAPTYDWRTPLVMLPTSTFLPTPTAVVKSPTPTYIGPTPLWMKLEATYTPAPVYVNTPHAIIDAYRLGIRAYYSGDYHKMLDFMRQASKLDEDAADLHYYVGEACRLIGDNECALEAYNKSIEVNPNFASAYLGRGRVLGAMNTGGDVAADYQKAIELDPNIPDAYLARADYFIHQNDPESALKDLET
;
A
#
# COMPACT_ATOMS: atom_id res chain seq x y z
N MET A 1 -38.69 -24.74 -12.58
CA MET A 1 -39.71 -25.36 -11.71
C MET A 1 -39.69 -24.67 -10.33
N PRO A 2 -40.69 -24.83 -9.45
CA PRO A 2 -40.69 -24.24 -8.11
C PRO A 2 -39.43 -24.57 -7.30
N ASP A 3 -38.88 -25.76 -7.51
CA ASP A 3 -37.72 -26.30 -6.80
C ASP A 3 -36.42 -25.56 -7.16
N ASP A 4 -36.27 -25.11 -8.42
CA ASP A 4 -35.11 -24.31 -8.86
C ASP A 4 -35.06 -22.93 -8.17
N LYS A 5 -36.23 -22.36 -7.85
CA LYS A 5 -36.32 -21.07 -7.15
C LYS A 5 -35.93 -21.23 -5.68
N MET A 6 -36.37 -22.31 -5.04
CA MET A 6 -36.05 -22.60 -3.64
C MET A 6 -34.56 -22.96 -3.48
N LEU A 7 -33.96 -23.68 -4.43
CA LEU A 7 -32.52 -23.93 -4.44
C LEU A 7 -31.71 -22.63 -4.54
N LYS A 8 -32.11 -21.71 -5.44
CA LYS A 8 -31.45 -20.40 -5.57
C LYS A 8 -31.53 -19.59 -4.28
N GLU A 9 -32.68 -19.62 -3.60
CA GLU A 9 -32.84 -18.96 -2.30
C GLU A 9 -31.96 -19.59 -1.22
N ALA A 10 -31.81 -20.92 -1.23
CA ALA A 10 -30.91 -21.60 -0.31
C ALA A 10 -29.45 -21.21 -0.53
N VAL A 11 -28.99 -21.14 -1.79
CA VAL A 11 -27.63 -20.73 -2.14
C VAL A 11 -27.37 -19.26 -1.77
N ASP A 12 -28.35 -18.38 -1.98
CA ASP A 12 -28.27 -16.97 -1.56
C ASP A 12 -28.24 -16.83 -0.02
N ALA A 13 -28.96 -17.69 0.71
CA ALA A 13 -28.84 -17.74 2.17
C ALA A 13 -27.43 -18.18 2.62
N ILE A 14 -26.79 -19.12 1.91
CA ILE A 14 -25.41 -19.56 2.20
C ILE A 14 -24.42 -18.42 1.96
N SER A 15 -24.54 -17.70 0.84
CA SER A 15 -23.64 -16.58 0.52
C SER A 15 -23.76 -15.43 1.53
N LYS A 16 -24.95 -15.22 2.10
CA LYS A 16 -25.22 -14.26 3.18
C LYS A 16 -24.86 -14.76 4.58
N GLY A 17 -24.33 -15.99 4.71
CA GLY A 17 -23.98 -16.60 6.00
C GLY A 17 -25.17 -17.07 6.84
N GLN A 18 -26.39 -17.08 6.29
CA GLN A 18 -27.62 -17.50 6.98
C GLN A 18 -27.77 -19.03 6.99
N ARG A 19 -26.88 -19.73 7.72
CA ARG A 19 -26.79 -21.20 7.72
C ARG A 19 -28.08 -21.92 8.14
N VAL A 20 -28.75 -21.45 9.18
CA VAL A 20 -30.00 -22.07 9.68
C VAL A 20 -31.09 -22.06 8.61
N ARG A 21 -31.29 -20.90 7.97
CA ARG A 21 -32.27 -20.74 6.88
C ARG A 21 -31.92 -21.60 5.67
N ALA A 22 -30.65 -21.64 5.29
CA ALA A 22 -30.19 -22.48 4.19
C ALA A 22 -30.45 -23.97 4.47
N ARG A 23 -30.21 -24.43 5.71
CA ARG A 23 -30.48 -25.81 6.14
C ARG A 23 -31.96 -26.14 6.01
N ASP A 24 -32.84 -25.27 6.48
CA ASP A 24 -34.28 -25.49 6.42
C ASP A 24 -34.78 -25.60 4.97
N LEU A 25 -34.29 -24.74 4.07
CA LEU A 25 -34.64 -24.80 2.65
C LEU A 25 -34.13 -26.10 2.00
N LEU A 26 -32.88 -26.47 2.24
CA LEU A 26 -32.28 -27.70 1.70
C LEU A 26 -32.94 -28.96 2.23
N THR A 27 -33.35 -28.99 3.50
CA THR A 27 -34.08 -30.14 4.06
C THR A 27 -35.47 -30.31 3.44
N ARG A 28 -36.16 -29.21 3.09
CA ARG A 28 -37.43 -29.28 2.34
C ARG A 28 -37.23 -29.81 0.93
N LEU A 29 -36.18 -29.35 0.25
CA LEU A 29 -35.80 -29.84 -1.08
C LEU A 29 -35.46 -31.34 -1.05
N LEU A 30 -34.66 -31.79 -0.09
CA LEU A 30 -34.32 -33.20 0.09
C LEU A 30 -35.54 -34.07 0.46
N ARG A 31 -36.54 -33.51 1.17
CA ARG A 31 -37.80 -34.22 1.42
C ARG A 31 -38.64 -34.37 0.16
N ALA A 32 -38.56 -33.41 -0.76
CA ALA A 32 -39.29 -33.45 -2.03
C ALA A 32 -38.62 -34.39 -3.04
N ASP A 33 -37.29 -34.31 -3.18
CA ASP A 33 -36.50 -35.15 -4.08
C ASP A 33 -35.15 -35.53 -3.46
N GLN A 34 -35.02 -36.81 -3.10
CA GLN A 34 -33.79 -37.38 -2.53
C GLN A 34 -32.77 -37.78 -3.60
N ASN A 35 -33.20 -37.89 -4.86
CA ASN A 35 -32.36 -38.41 -5.94
C ASN A 35 -31.53 -37.32 -6.62
N ASN A 36 -31.72 -36.04 -6.24
CA ASN A 36 -30.93 -34.95 -6.78
C ASN A 36 -29.58 -34.79 -6.05
N PRO A 37 -28.44 -35.01 -6.75
CA PRO A 37 -27.11 -34.90 -6.14
C PRO A 37 -26.76 -33.47 -5.71
N GLU A 38 -27.31 -32.44 -6.36
CA GLU A 38 -26.97 -31.05 -6.03
C GLU A 38 -27.46 -30.65 -4.63
N TYR A 39 -28.61 -31.17 -4.19
CA TYR A 39 -29.16 -30.85 -2.87
C TYR A 39 -28.29 -31.41 -1.75
N TRP A 40 -27.83 -32.67 -1.91
CA TRP A 40 -26.88 -33.29 -1.00
C TRP A 40 -25.53 -32.58 -1.00
N LEU A 41 -25.06 -32.14 -2.16
CA LEU A 41 -23.82 -31.38 -2.29
C LEU A 41 -23.90 -30.06 -1.52
N TRP A 42 -24.96 -29.27 -1.72
CA TRP A 42 -25.16 -28.02 -0.98
C TRP A 42 -25.40 -28.23 0.51
N MET A 43 -26.11 -29.30 0.90
CA MET A 43 -26.31 -29.67 2.30
C MET A 43 -24.98 -29.92 3.02
N SER A 44 -23.99 -30.52 2.36
CA SER A 44 -22.66 -30.73 2.94
C SER A 44 -21.97 -29.43 3.39
N SER A 45 -22.30 -28.29 2.77
CA SER A 45 -21.70 -27.00 3.12
C SER A 45 -22.34 -26.34 4.36
N VAL A 46 -23.56 -26.73 4.71
CA VAL A 46 -24.35 -26.11 5.81
C VAL A 46 -24.26 -26.91 7.10
N VAL A 47 -24.07 -28.21 6.98
CA VAL A 47 -23.95 -29.16 8.09
C VAL A 47 -22.74 -28.87 8.99
N GLU A 48 -22.96 -28.91 10.30
CA GLU A 48 -21.96 -28.55 11.33
C GLU A 48 -20.97 -29.68 11.62
N THR A 49 -21.47 -30.92 11.75
CA THR A 49 -20.63 -32.05 12.12
C THR A 49 -19.90 -32.64 10.92
N GLN A 50 -18.68 -33.14 11.15
CA GLN A 50 -17.87 -33.75 10.09
C GLN A 50 -18.51 -35.04 9.56
N ASN A 51 -19.10 -35.86 10.43
CA ASN A 51 -19.73 -37.13 10.04
C ASN A 51 -20.95 -36.93 9.14
N GLU A 52 -21.81 -35.97 9.45
CA GLU A 52 -22.96 -35.64 8.61
C GLU A 52 -22.52 -35.04 7.26
N ARG A 53 -21.42 -34.27 7.23
CA ARG A 53 -20.84 -33.74 5.99
C ARG A 53 -20.33 -34.86 5.10
N VAL A 54 -19.62 -35.83 5.67
CA VAL A 54 -19.16 -37.05 4.96
C VAL A 54 -20.34 -37.83 4.42
N TYR A 55 -21.38 -38.06 5.23
CA TYR A 55 -22.60 -38.74 4.78
C TYR A 55 -23.27 -38.04 3.59
N CYS A 56 -23.36 -36.70 3.62
CA CYS A 56 -23.92 -35.95 2.49
C CYS A 56 -23.09 -36.15 1.22
N LEU A 57 -21.76 -36.06 1.32
CA LEU A 57 -20.87 -36.24 0.15
C LEU A 57 -20.86 -37.68 -0.37
N GLU A 58 -20.92 -38.68 0.50
CA GLU A 58 -21.08 -40.09 0.09
C GLU A 58 -22.42 -40.31 -0.61
N SER A 59 -23.49 -39.66 -0.14
CA SER A 59 -24.81 -39.71 -0.78
C SER A 59 -24.77 -39.10 -2.19
N VAL A 60 -24.02 -38.01 -2.39
CA VAL A 60 -23.76 -37.46 -3.74
C VAL A 60 -23.08 -38.50 -4.62
N LEU A 61 -22.03 -39.17 -4.14
CA LEU A 61 -21.28 -40.16 -4.94
C LEU A 61 -22.06 -41.44 -5.24
N ARG A 62 -23.07 -41.79 -4.42
CA ARG A 62 -23.99 -42.89 -4.73
C ARG A 62 -24.90 -42.57 -5.90
N LEU A 63 -25.30 -41.30 -6.04
CA LEU A 63 -26.17 -40.82 -7.11
C LEU A 63 -25.37 -40.47 -8.38
N ASP A 64 -24.23 -39.80 -8.21
CA ASP A 64 -23.32 -39.37 -9.27
C ASP A 64 -21.85 -39.67 -8.88
N PRO A 65 -21.34 -40.86 -9.27
CA PRO A 65 -19.97 -41.26 -8.98
C PRO A 65 -18.90 -40.36 -9.64
N ALA A 66 -19.25 -39.66 -10.72
CA ALA A 66 -18.34 -38.81 -11.48
C ALA A 66 -18.21 -37.38 -10.90
N ASN A 67 -18.96 -37.07 -9.83
CA ASN A 67 -18.98 -35.73 -9.25
C ASN A 67 -17.63 -35.35 -8.60
N THR A 68 -16.83 -34.55 -9.31
CA THR A 68 -15.51 -34.12 -8.84
C THR A 68 -15.56 -33.28 -7.57
N ALA A 69 -16.64 -32.52 -7.32
CA ALA A 69 -16.74 -31.66 -6.13
C ALA A 69 -16.89 -32.48 -4.85
N ALA A 70 -17.72 -33.52 -4.87
CA ALA A 70 -17.88 -34.42 -3.73
C ALA A 70 -16.63 -35.26 -3.46
N GLN A 71 -15.97 -35.76 -4.51
CA GLN A 71 -14.69 -36.47 -4.36
C GLN A 71 -13.62 -35.58 -3.72
N ARG A 72 -13.49 -34.31 -4.16
CA ARG A 72 -12.58 -33.33 -3.56
C ARG A 72 -12.91 -33.05 -2.09
N GLY A 73 -14.20 -32.88 -1.77
CA GLY A 73 -14.64 -32.64 -0.40
C GLY A 73 -14.23 -33.77 0.57
N LEU A 74 -14.35 -35.03 0.13
CA LEU A 74 -13.91 -36.19 0.91
C LEU A 74 -12.39 -36.29 1.05
N ILE A 75 -11.64 -35.91 0.02
CA ILE A 75 -10.17 -35.84 0.06
C ILE A 75 -9.71 -34.76 1.05
N LEU A 76 -10.31 -33.56 0.99
CA LEU A 76 -10.00 -32.44 1.90
C LEU A 76 -10.29 -32.77 3.36
N MET A 77 -11.30 -33.61 3.62
CA MET A 77 -11.62 -34.09 4.97
C MET A 77 -10.78 -35.30 5.42
N GLY A 78 -9.86 -35.80 4.59
CA GLY A 78 -8.99 -36.93 4.91
C GLY A 78 -9.67 -38.31 4.89
N VAL A 79 -10.91 -38.41 4.38
CA VAL A 79 -11.67 -39.67 4.34
C VAL A 79 -11.29 -40.54 3.15
N ARG A 80 -10.95 -39.92 2.01
CA ARG A 80 -10.53 -40.62 0.78
C ARG A 80 -9.11 -40.20 0.40
N ARG A 81 -8.28 -41.15 -0.05
CA ARG A 81 -6.94 -40.85 -0.58
C ARG A 81 -7.05 -40.13 -1.94
N PRO A 82 -6.13 -39.20 -2.27
CA PRO A 82 -6.11 -38.57 -3.59
C PRO A 82 -5.87 -39.62 -4.68
N GLY A 83 -6.81 -39.78 -5.60
CA GLY A 83 -6.62 -40.56 -6.84
C GLY A 83 -6.11 -39.66 -7.97
N GLU A 84 -5.53 -40.25 -9.03
CA GLU A 84 -5.01 -39.52 -10.21
C GLU A 84 -6.10 -38.71 -10.95
N ASP A 85 -7.36 -39.08 -10.78
CA ASP A 85 -8.51 -38.53 -11.53
C ASP A 85 -8.93 -37.12 -11.06
N VAL A 86 -8.60 -36.75 -9.80
CA VAL A 86 -9.11 -35.54 -9.17
C VAL A 86 -8.06 -34.44 -9.14
N ARG A 87 -8.00 -33.66 -10.22
CA ARG A 87 -7.13 -32.47 -10.27
C ARG A 87 -7.60 -31.42 -9.24
N PRO A 88 -6.67 -30.73 -8.56
CA PRO A 88 -7.04 -29.60 -7.70
C PRO A 88 -7.76 -28.53 -8.53
N VAL A 89 -8.74 -27.85 -7.94
CA VAL A 89 -9.39 -26.70 -8.59
C VAL A 89 -8.29 -25.69 -8.90
N PRO A 90 -8.11 -25.26 -10.16
CA PRO A 90 -7.14 -24.23 -10.46
C PRO A 90 -7.51 -23.03 -9.62
N MET A 91 -6.60 -22.57 -8.75
CA MET A 91 -6.88 -21.39 -7.95
C MET A 91 -7.28 -20.27 -8.91
N PRO A 92 -8.40 -19.57 -8.67
CA PRO A 92 -8.74 -18.41 -9.47
C PRO A 92 -7.54 -17.48 -9.38
N LYS A 93 -6.83 -17.30 -10.51
CA LYS A 93 -5.70 -16.39 -10.54
C LYS A 93 -6.26 -15.04 -10.13
N ARG A 94 -5.78 -14.52 -9.00
CA ARG A 94 -6.12 -13.17 -8.55
C ARG A 94 -5.80 -12.26 -9.72
N ARG A 95 -6.83 -11.65 -10.32
CA ARG A 95 -6.62 -10.61 -11.32
C ARG A 95 -6.00 -9.45 -10.57
N PHE A 96 -4.67 -9.36 -10.62
CA PHE A 96 -3.92 -8.23 -10.07
C PHE A 96 -4.07 -6.98 -10.94
N GLY A 97 -4.57 -7.14 -12.17
CA GLY A 97 -5.22 -6.04 -12.87
C GLY A 97 -6.52 -5.73 -12.15
N LEU A 98 -6.56 -4.60 -11.44
CA LEU A 98 -7.79 -3.85 -11.36
C LEU A 98 -8.24 -3.65 -12.81
N ASP A 99 -9.32 -4.31 -13.24
CA ASP A 99 -10.08 -3.80 -14.37
C ASP A 99 -10.60 -2.44 -13.89
N LEU A 100 -9.83 -1.38 -14.16
CA LEU A 100 -10.23 0.02 -14.02
C LEU A 100 -11.28 0.36 -15.09
N THR A 101 -12.20 -0.57 -15.36
CA THR A 101 -13.37 -0.32 -16.17
C THR A 101 -14.39 0.31 -15.25
N GLU A 102 -14.42 1.63 -15.35
CA GLU A 102 -15.35 2.54 -14.67
C GLU A 102 -15.17 2.49 -13.15
N GLU A 103 -14.40 3.48 -12.68
CA GLU A 103 -14.48 4.03 -11.33
C GLU A 103 -15.88 3.77 -10.75
N ASP A 104 -15.94 3.11 -9.59
CA ASP A 104 -17.05 3.26 -8.65
C ASP A 104 -17.12 4.75 -8.28
N ASP A 105 -17.68 5.54 -9.19
CA ASP A 105 -18.01 6.93 -9.04
C ASP A 105 -19.00 6.98 -7.87
N ALA A 106 -18.50 7.34 -6.69
CA ALA A 106 -19.33 7.76 -5.57
C ALA A 106 -20.50 8.61 -6.13
N PRO A 107 -21.76 8.35 -5.73
CA PRO A 107 -22.93 8.86 -6.44
C PRO A 107 -22.77 10.37 -6.65
N LYS A 108 -22.58 10.79 -7.91
CA LYS A 108 -22.25 12.19 -8.26
C LYS A 108 -23.35 13.10 -7.71
N THR A 109 -23.09 13.78 -6.60
CA THR A 109 -24.06 14.61 -5.91
C THR A 109 -24.32 15.91 -6.68
N GLY A 110 -25.61 16.25 -6.84
CA GLY A 110 -26.17 17.53 -7.30
C GLY A 110 -25.39 18.28 -8.38
N LEU A 111 -24.54 19.21 -7.95
CA LEU A 111 -23.79 20.14 -8.81
C LEU A 111 -22.83 19.42 -9.78
N LYS A 112 -22.21 18.31 -9.36
CA LYS A 112 -21.33 17.51 -10.24
C LYS A 112 -22.10 16.84 -11.37
N LYS A 113 -23.38 16.50 -11.15
CA LYS A 113 -24.26 15.91 -12.18
C LYS A 113 -24.68 16.94 -13.22
N ILE A 114 -24.89 18.19 -12.80
CA ILE A 114 -25.23 19.32 -13.69
C ILE A 114 -24.02 19.65 -14.58
N TRP A 115 -22.81 19.62 -14.02
CA TRP A 115 -21.56 19.79 -14.77
C TRP A 115 -21.18 18.56 -15.62
N ALA A 116 -21.67 17.35 -15.34
CA ALA A 116 -21.40 16.21 -16.22
C ALA A 116 -22.11 16.33 -17.58
N ASN A 117 -23.29 16.96 -17.60
CA ASN A 117 -24.09 17.10 -18.82
C ASN A 117 -23.62 18.28 -19.70
N LYS A 118 -23.10 17.95 -20.89
CA LYS A 118 -22.58 18.93 -21.87
C LYS A 118 -23.57 20.06 -22.21
N LYS A 119 -24.86 19.77 -22.35
CA LYS A 119 -25.91 20.78 -22.65
C LYS A 119 -26.11 21.78 -21.49
N TYR A 120 -26.18 21.29 -20.26
CA TYR A 120 -26.39 22.15 -19.08
C TYR A 120 -25.15 22.99 -18.77
N ARG A 121 -23.94 22.49 -19.05
CA ARG A 121 -22.69 23.27 -18.95
C ARG A 121 -22.70 24.53 -19.80
N TYR A 122 -23.05 24.42 -21.08
CA TYR A 122 -23.10 25.61 -21.95
C TYR A 122 -24.19 26.59 -21.51
N SER A 123 -25.34 26.08 -21.03
CA SER A 123 -26.42 26.92 -20.51
C SER A 123 -26.02 27.65 -19.21
N SER A 124 -25.32 26.99 -18.29
CA SER A 124 -24.87 27.60 -17.04
C SER A 124 -23.75 28.62 -17.27
N LEU A 125 -22.83 28.34 -18.19
CA LEU A 125 -21.79 29.29 -18.62
C LEU A 125 -22.38 30.52 -19.32
N GLY A 126 -23.38 30.32 -20.19
CA GLY A 126 -24.10 31.42 -20.85
C GLY A 126 -24.85 32.30 -19.86
N GLY A 127 -25.53 31.71 -18.87
CA GLY A 127 -26.21 32.45 -17.80
C GLY A 127 -25.24 33.29 -16.96
N LEU A 128 -24.07 32.75 -16.61
CA LEU A 128 -23.03 33.47 -15.88
C LEU A 128 -22.50 34.68 -16.67
N LEU A 129 -22.36 34.54 -17.99
CA LEU A 129 -21.89 35.60 -18.88
C LEU A 129 -22.91 36.75 -18.97
N VAL A 130 -24.21 36.43 -19.04
CA VAL A 130 -25.28 37.44 -19.02
C VAL A 130 -25.31 38.20 -17.69
N VAL A 131 -25.13 37.51 -16.57
CA VAL A 131 -25.04 38.16 -15.24
C VAL A 131 -23.82 39.08 -15.17
N LEU A 132 -22.67 38.66 -15.71
CA LEU A 132 -21.48 39.51 -15.79
C LEU A 132 -21.70 40.77 -16.65
N ILE A 133 -22.39 40.64 -17.79
CA ILE A 133 -22.75 41.79 -18.63
C ILE A 133 -23.70 42.74 -17.87
N LEU A 134 -24.67 42.22 -17.13
CA LEU A 134 -25.57 43.03 -16.30
C LEU A 134 -24.83 43.77 -15.18
N ILE A 135 -23.91 43.10 -14.48
CA ILE A 135 -23.05 43.74 -13.46
C ILE A 135 -22.20 44.83 -14.09
N PHE A 136 -21.65 44.58 -15.28
CA PHE A 136 -20.83 45.56 -15.99
C PHE A 136 -21.66 46.75 -16.48
N ALA A 137 -22.89 46.53 -16.94
CA ALA A 137 -23.81 47.59 -17.36
C ALA A 137 -24.26 48.47 -16.18
N LEU A 138 -24.58 47.85 -15.03
CA LEU A 138 -24.90 48.56 -13.79
C LEU A 138 -23.69 49.30 -13.24
N GLY A 139 -22.50 48.69 -13.28
CA GLY A 139 -21.24 49.33 -12.93
C GLY A 139 -20.91 50.52 -13.83
N TYR A 140 -21.20 50.42 -15.13
CA TYR A 140 -21.00 51.52 -16.07
C TYR A 140 -21.97 52.68 -15.83
N GLN A 141 -23.25 52.40 -15.54
CA GLN A 141 -24.22 53.43 -15.14
C GLN A 141 -23.82 54.11 -13.83
N GLY A 142 -23.41 53.33 -12.81
CA GLY A 142 -22.93 53.86 -11.54
C GLY A 142 -21.63 54.66 -11.66
N PHE A 143 -20.73 54.26 -12.56
CA PHE A 143 -19.49 55.00 -12.83
C PHE A 143 -19.75 56.34 -13.52
N ARG A 144 -20.74 56.41 -14.41
CA ARG A 144 -21.14 57.64 -15.09
C ARG A 144 -21.77 58.65 -14.11
N SER A 145 -22.69 58.19 -13.26
CA SER A 145 -23.27 59.03 -12.19
C SER A 145 -22.25 59.38 -11.09
N ALA A 146 -21.24 58.55 -10.85
CA ALA A 146 -20.12 58.90 -9.97
C ALA A 146 -19.17 59.95 -10.59
N MET A 147 -19.03 60.01 -11.92
CA MET A 147 -18.28 61.09 -12.59
C MET A 147 -19.04 62.42 -12.52
N ASP A 148 -20.37 62.42 -12.67
CA ASP A 148 -21.20 63.62 -12.55
C ASP A 148 -21.30 64.13 -11.09
N ALA A 149 -21.18 63.24 -10.10
CA ALA A 149 -21.17 63.60 -8.68
C ALA A 149 -19.80 64.13 -8.18
N ARG A 150 -18.72 63.95 -8.94
CA ARG A 150 -17.35 64.33 -8.52
C ARG A 150 -17.03 65.83 -8.65
N SER A 151 -17.96 66.65 -9.14
CA SER A 151 -17.83 68.12 -9.11
C SER A 151 -18.41 68.77 -7.84
N ALA A 152 -18.88 67.99 -6.86
CA ALA A 152 -19.39 68.53 -5.61
C ALA A 152 -18.71 67.89 -4.39
N ALA A 153 -18.11 68.76 -3.57
CA ALA A 153 -17.68 68.57 -2.19
C ALA A 153 -16.35 67.81 -1.94
N LEU A 154 -15.27 68.60 -1.88
CA LEU A 154 -14.14 68.37 -0.98
C LEU A 154 -14.50 68.95 0.41
N ALA A 155 -14.56 68.10 1.43
CA ALA A 155 -14.28 68.49 2.81
C ALA A 155 -13.90 67.22 3.62
N PRO A 156 -12.76 67.21 4.34
CA PRO A 156 -12.36 66.07 5.15
C PRO A 156 -12.90 66.20 6.58
N THR A 157 -13.45 65.13 7.14
CA THR A 157 -13.68 65.02 8.59
C THR A 157 -13.18 63.67 9.12
N TYR A 158 -12.46 63.79 10.23
CA TYR A 158 -11.66 62.80 10.97
C TYR A 158 -12.35 61.45 11.22
N ASP A 159 -11.58 60.38 11.07
CA ASP A 159 -11.86 59.03 11.57
C ASP A 159 -11.23 58.84 12.95
N TRP A 160 -12.00 58.33 13.92
CA TRP A 160 -11.48 57.80 15.17
C TRP A 160 -12.23 56.53 15.58
N ARG A 161 -11.47 55.42 15.65
CA ARG A 161 -11.72 54.15 16.37
C ARG A 161 -12.75 53.17 15.76
N THR A 162 -12.30 51.97 15.40
CA THR A 162 -12.30 50.78 16.29
C THR A 162 -11.64 49.55 15.62
N PRO A 163 -10.92 48.69 16.36
CA PRO A 163 -10.32 47.45 15.84
C PRO A 163 -11.30 46.26 15.93
N LEU A 164 -11.33 45.42 14.88
CA LEU A 164 -12.09 44.17 14.86
C LEU A 164 -11.40 43.11 15.73
N VAL A 165 -12.15 42.61 16.72
CA VAL A 165 -11.79 41.50 17.61
C VAL A 165 -11.85 40.18 16.83
N MET A 166 -10.74 39.44 16.78
CA MET A 166 -10.71 38.05 16.29
C MET A 166 -11.28 37.11 17.36
N LEU A 167 -12.23 36.26 16.98
CA LEU A 167 -12.70 35.16 17.84
C LEU A 167 -11.69 33.99 17.81
N PRO A 168 -11.46 33.30 18.94
CA PRO A 168 -10.56 32.16 18.99
C PRO A 168 -11.17 30.93 18.31
N THR A 169 -10.39 30.29 17.43
CA THR A 169 -10.72 29.00 16.80
C THR A 169 -10.45 27.87 17.81
N SER A 170 -11.43 26.99 18.03
CA SER A 170 -11.30 25.85 18.96
C SER A 170 -10.49 24.71 18.33
N THR A 171 -9.31 24.44 18.86
CA THR A 171 -8.50 23.25 18.57
C THR A 171 -9.01 22.06 19.37
N PHE A 172 -9.40 20.97 18.71
CA PHE A 172 -9.76 19.71 19.38
C PHE A 172 -8.50 18.85 19.63
N LEU A 173 -8.36 18.33 20.85
CA LEU A 173 -7.27 17.43 21.26
C LEU A 173 -7.50 15.99 20.78
N PRO A 174 -6.43 15.20 20.52
CA PRO A 174 -6.53 13.82 20.05
C PRO A 174 -6.98 12.86 21.17
N THR A 175 -7.92 11.97 20.85
CA THR A 175 -8.42 10.91 21.74
C THR A 175 -7.46 9.72 21.75
N PRO A 176 -7.00 9.21 22.91
CA PRO A 176 -6.09 8.06 22.95
C PRO A 176 -6.82 6.76 22.59
N THR A 177 -6.36 6.08 21.54
CA THR A 177 -6.87 4.76 21.12
C THR A 177 -6.10 3.65 21.84
N ALA A 178 -6.79 2.68 22.43
CA ALA A 178 -6.19 1.58 23.15
C ALA A 178 -5.44 0.62 22.21
N VAL A 179 -4.14 0.41 22.46
CA VAL A 179 -3.28 -0.53 21.72
C VAL A 179 -3.56 -1.95 22.20
N VAL A 180 -4.30 -2.74 21.41
CA VAL A 180 -4.44 -4.18 21.62
C VAL A 180 -3.24 -4.87 20.97
N LYS A 181 -2.26 -5.31 21.77
CA LYS A 181 -1.16 -6.16 21.29
C LYS A 181 -1.71 -7.56 21.04
N SER A 182 -1.77 -7.98 19.78
CA SER A 182 -2.03 -9.38 19.44
C SER A 182 -0.79 -10.23 19.75
N PRO A 183 -0.93 -11.39 20.43
CA PRO A 183 0.19 -12.29 20.66
C PRO A 183 0.67 -12.87 19.32
N THR A 184 1.97 -12.77 19.05
CA THR A 184 2.63 -13.40 17.92
C THR A 184 2.33 -14.90 17.90
N PRO A 185 1.84 -15.48 16.78
CA PRO A 185 1.51 -16.89 16.73
C PRO A 185 2.78 -17.72 16.85
N THR A 186 2.90 -18.48 17.93
CA THR A 186 3.97 -19.47 18.10
C THR A 186 3.68 -20.61 17.14
N TYR A 187 4.58 -20.85 16.17
CA TYR A 187 4.44 -21.93 15.20
C TYR A 187 4.64 -23.28 15.90
N ILE A 188 3.59 -24.10 15.97
CA ILE A 188 3.64 -25.45 16.55
C ILE A 188 3.77 -26.44 15.39
N GLY A 189 5.01 -26.79 15.03
CA GLY A 189 5.33 -27.73 13.97
C GLY A 189 6.84 -28.02 13.90
N PRO A 190 7.28 -29.04 13.13
CA PRO A 190 8.70 -29.28 12.90
C PRO A 190 9.34 -28.02 12.31
N THR A 191 10.52 -27.64 12.81
CA THR A 191 11.20 -26.44 12.33
C THR A 191 11.37 -26.53 10.82
N PRO A 192 10.82 -25.58 10.06
CA PRO A 192 10.87 -25.66 8.61
C PRO A 192 12.33 -25.58 8.15
N LEU A 193 12.66 -26.30 7.07
CA LEU A 193 14.03 -26.45 6.56
C LEU A 193 14.79 -25.13 6.35
N TRP A 194 14.07 -24.04 6.03
CA TRP A 194 14.67 -22.71 5.88
C TRP A 194 15.28 -22.16 7.18
N MET A 195 14.81 -22.63 8.34
CA MET A 195 15.33 -22.27 9.66
C MET A 195 16.66 -22.97 9.97
N LYS A 196 17.07 -23.94 9.14
CA LYS A 196 18.36 -24.65 9.22
C LYS A 196 19.41 -24.09 8.25
N LEU A 197 19.07 -23.13 7.41
CA LEU A 197 20.03 -22.46 6.53
C LEU A 197 20.78 -21.41 7.35
N GLU A 198 22.13 -21.43 7.33
CA GLU A 198 22.96 -20.41 7.99
C GLU A 198 22.73 -19.02 7.40
N ALA A 199 22.42 -18.95 6.10
CA ALA A 199 21.96 -17.75 5.42
C ALA A 199 20.83 -18.14 4.46
N THR A 200 19.66 -17.53 4.62
CA THR A 200 18.66 -17.51 3.55
C THR A 200 19.21 -16.66 2.40
N TYR A 201 18.96 -17.03 1.14
CA TYR A 201 19.13 -16.09 0.03
C TYR A 201 18.17 -14.93 0.28
N THR A 202 18.69 -13.90 0.93
CA THR A 202 18.09 -12.57 0.99
C THR A 202 18.60 -11.84 -0.23
N PRO A 203 17.74 -11.29 -1.11
CA PRO A 203 18.18 -10.20 -1.96
C PRO A 203 18.80 -9.15 -1.02
N ALA A 204 20.03 -8.69 -1.32
CA ALA A 204 20.88 -7.86 -0.47
C ALA A 204 20.03 -7.10 0.56
N PRO A 205 19.95 -7.58 1.82
CA PRO A 205 19.10 -6.92 2.80
C PRO A 205 19.62 -5.50 2.92
N VAL A 206 18.74 -4.52 2.92
CA VAL A 206 19.19 -3.17 3.25
C VAL A 206 19.65 -3.22 4.70
N TYR A 207 20.97 -3.25 4.88
CA TYR A 207 21.63 -3.53 6.15
C TYR A 207 21.49 -2.31 7.04
N VAL A 208 20.38 -2.26 7.77
CA VAL A 208 20.27 -2.05 9.23
C VAL A 208 18.76 -2.11 9.54
N ASN A 209 18.35 -3.15 10.28
CA ASN A 209 16.99 -3.25 10.82
C ASN A 209 17.01 -2.70 12.25
N THR A 210 17.24 -1.40 12.38
CA THR A 210 16.98 -0.68 13.63
C THR A 210 15.49 -0.81 13.90
N PRO A 211 15.08 -1.23 15.11
CA PRO A 211 13.66 -1.33 15.42
C PRO A 211 13.07 0.08 15.48
N HIS A 212 12.46 0.50 14.37
CA HIS A 212 11.61 1.67 14.38
C HIS A 212 10.33 1.37 15.16
N ALA A 213 9.73 2.40 15.76
CA ALA A 213 8.32 2.36 16.07
C ALA A 213 7.55 1.84 14.84
N ILE A 214 6.42 1.15 15.03
CA ILE A 214 5.62 0.58 13.92
C ILE A 214 5.06 1.75 13.08
N ILE A 215 5.91 2.29 12.21
CA ILE A 215 5.64 3.39 11.31
C ILE A 215 5.25 2.71 10.00
N ASP A 216 3.97 2.79 9.67
CA ASP A 216 3.46 2.23 8.41
C ASP A 216 4.19 2.83 7.20
N ALA A 217 4.66 4.08 7.29
CA ALA A 217 5.46 4.72 6.25
C ALA A 217 6.76 3.95 5.95
N TYR A 218 7.53 3.50 6.96
CA TYR A 218 8.75 2.72 6.73
C TYR A 218 8.45 1.43 5.96
N ARG A 219 7.43 0.68 6.38
CA ARG A 219 7.01 -0.56 5.71
C ARG A 219 6.57 -0.32 4.26
N LEU A 220 5.83 0.76 4.01
CA LEU A 220 5.41 1.15 2.67
C LEU A 220 6.61 1.57 1.81
N GLY A 221 7.59 2.27 2.39
CA GLY A 221 8.84 2.65 1.73
C GLY A 221 9.66 1.43 1.29
N ILE A 222 9.85 0.45 2.19
CA ILE A 222 10.51 -0.81 1.85
C ILE A 222 9.76 -1.59 0.77
N ARG A 223 8.42 -1.61 0.82
CA ARG A 223 7.62 -2.23 -0.25
C ARG A 223 7.80 -1.51 -1.59
N ALA A 224 7.85 -0.18 -1.58
CA ALA A 224 8.09 0.62 -2.77
C ALA A 224 9.48 0.34 -3.37
N TYR A 225 10.49 0.19 -2.53
CA TYR A 225 11.84 -0.24 -2.94
C TYR A 225 11.82 -1.58 -3.68
N TYR A 226 11.20 -2.62 -3.10
CA TYR A 226 11.10 -3.93 -3.77
C TYR A 226 10.23 -3.90 -5.04
N SER A 227 9.36 -2.90 -5.18
CA SER A 227 8.58 -2.67 -6.38
C SER A 227 9.35 -1.87 -7.45
N GLY A 228 10.54 -1.35 -7.12
CA GLY A 228 11.35 -0.48 -7.98
C GLY A 228 10.86 0.97 -8.06
N ASP A 229 9.89 1.36 -7.23
CA ASP A 229 9.32 2.72 -7.21
C ASP A 229 10.08 3.59 -6.20
N TYR A 230 11.21 4.13 -6.64
CA TYR A 230 12.11 4.90 -5.78
C TYR A 230 11.56 6.28 -5.39
N HIS A 231 10.70 6.89 -6.22
CA HIS A 231 10.03 8.14 -5.86
C HIS A 231 9.08 7.94 -4.66
N LYS A 232 8.25 6.88 -4.70
CA LYS A 232 7.40 6.57 -3.53
C LYS A 232 8.22 6.16 -2.32
N MET A 233 9.31 5.42 -2.51
CA MET A 233 10.24 5.11 -1.43
C MET A 233 10.74 6.39 -0.75
N LEU A 234 11.19 7.38 -1.52
CA LEU A 234 11.64 8.67 -0.99
C LEU A 234 10.56 9.38 -0.18
N ASP A 235 9.33 9.45 -0.69
CA ASP A 235 8.21 10.11 -0.01
C ASP A 235 7.89 9.44 1.34
N PHE A 236 7.82 8.11 1.35
CA PHE A 236 7.54 7.35 2.57
C PHE A 236 8.69 7.43 3.58
N MET A 237 9.95 7.40 3.12
CA MET A 237 11.11 7.52 4.01
C MET A 237 11.23 8.92 4.59
N ARG A 238 10.91 9.97 3.84
CA ARG A 238 10.80 11.35 4.36
C ARG A 238 9.69 11.53 5.39
N GLN A 239 8.59 10.78 5.25
CA GLN A 239 7.53 10.76 6.27
C GLN A 239 8.01 10.06 7.53
N ALA A 240 8.69 8.92 7.39
CA ALA A 240 9.26 8.19 8.52
C ALA A 240 10.31 9.02 9.25
N SER A 241 11.22 9.69 8.53
CA SER A 241 12.30 10.50 9.11
C SER A 241 11.80 11.73 9.86
N LYS A 242 10.57 12.20 9.61
CA LYS A 242 9.93 13.29 10.39
C LYS A 242 9.34 12.81 11.70
N LEU A 243 9.01 11.52 11.79
CA LEU A 243 8.45 10.92 13.00
C LEU A 243 9.56 10.47 13.96
N ASP A 244 10.68 10.03 13.39
CA ASP A 244 11.86 9.56 14.11
C ASP A 244 13.11 10.24 13.52
N GLU A 245 13.37 11.46 13.96
CA GLU A 245 14.48 12.28 13.44
C GLU A 245 15.86 11.76 13.89
N ASP A 246 15.90 11.04 15.02
CA ASP A 246 17.12 10.51 15.65
C ASP A 246 17.54 9.15 15.05
N ALA A 247 16.73 8.57 14.17
CA ALA A 247 17.06 7.35 13.45
C ALA A 247 17.97 7.63 12.24
N ALA A 248 19.28 7.43 12.42
CA ALA A 248 20.29 7.64 11.38
C ALA A 248 20.01 6.83 10.11
N ASP A 249 19.48 5.62 10.25
CA ASP A 249 19.21 4.74 9.13
C ASP A 249 18.06 5.25 8.26
N LEU A 250 17.05 5.96 8.81
CA LEU A 250 15.99 6.59 8.00
C LEU A 250 16.56 7.65 7.05
N HIS A 251 17.50 8.46 7.53
CA HIS A 251 18.22 9.42 6.67
C HIS A 251 19.09 8.70 5.63
N TYR A 252 19.69 7.56 5.99
CA TYR A 252 20.39 6.70 5.03
C TYR A 252 19.44 6.15 3.95
N TYR A 253 18.24 5.69 4.29
CA TYR A 253 17.24 5.21 3.33
C TYR A 253 16.76 6.33 2.40
N VAL A 254 16.65 7.57 2.89
CA VAL A 254 16.40 8.76 2.04
C VAL A 254 17.56 8.94 1.06
N GLY A 255 18.81 8.78 1.52
CA GLY A 255 20.01 8.83 0.67
C GLY A 255 20.01 7.77 -0.41
N GLU A 256 19.71 6.52 -0.08
CA GLU A 256 19.59 5.43 -1.06
C GLU A 256 18.49 5.68 -2.07
N ALA A 257 17.32 6.18 -1.64
CA ALA A 257 16.25 6.53 -2.56
C ALA A 257 16.69 7.62 -3.55
N CYS A 258 17.32 8.68 -3.08
CA CYS A 258 17.84 9.75 -3.93
C CYS A 258 18.95 9.26 -4.89
N ARG A 259 19.87 8.43 -4.40
CA ARG A 259 20.92 7.81 -5.23
C ARG A 259 20.33 6.94 -6.35
N LEU A 260 19.29 6.16 -6.06
CA LEU A 260 18.62 5.29 -7.04
C LEU A 260 17.79 6.09 -8.06
N ILE A 261 17.28 7.26 -7.68
CA ILE A 261 16.65 8.22 -8.60
C ILE A 261 17.70 8.91 -9.49
N GLY A 262 18.96 9.00 -9.03
CA GLY A 262 20.04 9.72 -9.70
C GLY A 262 20.23 11.16 -9.20
N ASP A 263 19.56 11.54 -8.10
CA ASP A 263 19.74 12.83 -7.44
C ASP A 263 20.89 12.74 -6.44
N ASN A 264 22.10 12.98 -6.95
CA ASN A 264 23.33 12.85 -6.16
C ASN A 264 23.45 13.92 -5.07
N GLU A 265 22.93 15.13 -5.29
CA GLU A 265 22.97 16.21 -4.30
C GLU A 265 22.07 15.87 -3.10
N CYS A 266 20.83 15.45 -3.36
CA CYS A 266 19.94 14.96 -2.31
C CYS A 266 20.56 13.77 -1.54
N ALA A 267 21.20 12.84 -2.26
CA ALA A 267 21.80 11.67 -1.64
C ALA A 267 22.94 12.07 -0.68
N LEU A 268 23.84 12.98 -1.09
CA LEU A 268 24.92 13.46 -0.23
C LEU A 268 24.40 14.16 1.03
N GLU A 269 23.38 15.02 0.90
CA GLU A 269 22.77 15.70 2.05
C GLU A 269 22.20 14.68 3.04
N ALA A 270 21.48 13.68 2.54
CA ALA A 270 20.86 12.65 3.37
C ALA A 270 21.88 11.73 4.06
N TYR A 271 22.96 11.33 3.37
CA TYR A 271 24.04 10.55 4.00
C TYR A 271 24.82 11.37 5.04
N ASN A 272 25.10 12.65 4.77
CA ASN A 272 25.74 13.52 5.76
C ASN A 272 24.86 13.67 7.00
N LYS A 273 23.55 13.85 6.82
CA LYS A 273 22.61 13.89 7.94
C LYS A 273 22.58 12.58 8.74
N SER A 274 22.64 11.42 8.06
CA SER A 274 22.76 10.12 8.72
C SER A 274 24.03 10.01 9.58
N ILE A 275 25.16 10.51 9.07
CA ILE A 275 26.45 10.56 9.78
C ILE A 275 26.40 11.53 10.97
N GLU A 276 25.73 12.69 10.82
CA GLU A 276 25.54 13.65 11.91
C GLU A 276 24.72 13.06 13.06
N VAL A 277 23.66 12.32 12.73
CA VAL A 277 22.81 11.65 13.72
C VAL A 277 23.53 10.49 14.39
N ASN A 278 24.23 9.65 13.62
CA ASN A 278 25.05 8.58 14.16
C ASN A 278 26.39 8.45 13.42
N PRO A 279 27.49 8.98 14.01
CA PRO A 279 28.83 8.89 13.42
C PRO A 279 29.39 7.46 13.32
N ASN A 280 28.75 6.47 13.96
CA ASN A 280 29.15 5.07 13.90
C ASN A 280 28.33 4.28 12.88
N PHE A 281 27.52 4.94 12.05
CA PHE A 281 26.69 4.29 11.05
C PHE A 281 27.47 4.01 9.75
N ALA A 282 28.12 2.84 9.70
CA ALA A 282 29.01 2.41 8.61
C ALA A 282 28.37 2.58 7.21
N SER A 283 27.10 2.20 7.04
CA SER A 283 26.39 2.24 5.76
C SER A 283 26.28 3.65 5.16
N ALA A 284 26.23 4.70 5.98
CA ALA A 284 26.18 6.08 5.46
C ALA A 284 27.51 6.53 4.88
N TYR A 285 28.65 6.12 5.45
CA TYR A 285 29.97 6.38 4.85
C TYR A 285 30.11 5.65 3.51
N LEU A 286 29.68 4.39 3.44
CA LEU A 286 29.64 3.63 2.18
C LEU A 286 28.76 4.33 1.13
N GLY A 287 27.54 4.72 1.50
CA GLY A 287 26.60 5.41 0.62
C GLY A 287 27.17 6.74 0.10
N ARG A 288 27.77 7.54 0.98
CA ARG A 288 28.42 8.80 0.61
C ARG A 288 29.60 8.58 -0.34
N GLY A 289 30.47 7.62 -0.05
CA GLY A 289 31.61 7.26 -0.91
C GLY A 289 31.17 6.86 -2.32
N ARG A 290 30.09 6.06 -2.44
CA ARG A 290 29.51 5.67 -3.73
C ARG A 290 29.04 6.87 -4.56
N VAL A 291 28.37 7.82 -3.92
CA VAL A 291 27.88 9.03 -4.62
C VAL A 291 29.03 9.96 -4.99
N LEU A 292 29.99 10.17 -4.10
CA LEU A 292 31.17 10.98 -4.38
C LEU A 292 32.01 10.39 -5.52
N GLY A 293 32.21 9.08 -5.55
CA GLY A 293 32.94 8.39 -6.63
C GLY A 293 32.20 8.49 -7.97
N ALA A 294 30.86 8.43 -7.96
CA ALA A 294 30.05 8.63 -9.16
C ALA A 294 30.07 10.09 -9.66
N MET A 295 30.13 11.07 -8.77
CA MET A 295 30.20 12.50 -9.13
C MET A 295 31.59 12.95 -9.58
N ASN A 296 32.63 12.44 -8.92
CA ASN A 296 34.02 12.79 -9.19
C ASN A 296 34.89 11.53 -9.17
N THR A 297 35.11 10.96 -10.34
CA THR A 297 35.91 9.74 -10.52
C THR A 297 37.37 9.87 -10.08
N GLY A 298 37.86 11.10 -9.87
CA GLY A 298 39.21 11.38 -9.35
C GLY A 298 39.25 11.85 -7.89
N GLY A 299 38.11 11.89 -7.20
CA GLY A 299 38.05 12.29 -5.80
C GLY A 299 38.53 11.18 -4.85
N ASP A 300 39.25 11.55 -3.79
CA ASP A 300 39.66 10.59 -2.77
C ASP A 300 38.46 10.17 -1.89
N VAL A 301 37.83 9.06 -2.27
CA VAL A 301 36.72 8.42 -1.53
C VAL A 301 37.19 7.22 -0.70
N ALA A 302 38.48 6.88 -0.77
CA ALA A 302 39.04 5.73 -0.05
C ALA A 302 38.88 5.88 1.46
N ALA A 303 38.95 7.11 1.97
CA ALA A 303 38.73 7.41 3.39
C ALA A 303 37.32 7.02 3.87
N ASP A 304 36.29 7.26 3.07
CA ASP A 304 34.91 6.89 3.42
C ASP A 304 34.70 5.38 3.41
N TYR A 305 35.25 4.68 2.42
CA TYR A 305 35.18 3.22 2.38
C TYR A 305 35.98 2.57 3.50
N GLN A 306 37.19 3.07 3.76
CA GLN A 306 38.00 2.63 4.91
C GLN A 306 37.23 2.85 6.22
N LYS A 307 36.57 4.01 6.38
CA LYS A 307 35.78 4.29 7.59
C LYS A 307 34.59 3.34 7.74
N ALA A 308 33.89 3.03 6.64
CA ALA A 308 32.81 2.05 6.66
C ALA A 308 33.30 0.67 7.11
N ILE A 309 34.44 0.21 6.57
CA ILE A 309 35.05 -1.09 6.92
C ILE A 309 35.53 -1.12 8.37
N GLU A 310 36.11 -0.03 8.89
CA GLU A 310 36.51 0.08 10.30
C GLU A 310 35.32 0.00 11.26
N LEU A 311 34.18 0.60 10.87
CA LEU A 311 32.98 0.62 11.69
C LEU A 311 32.22 -0.72 11.64
N ASP A 312 32.14 -1.34 10.45
CA ASP A 312 31.55 -2.67 10.28
C ASP A 312 32.32 -3.48 9.23
N PRO A 313 33.20 -4.40 9.67
CA PRO A 313 33.94 -5.29 8.79
C PRO A 313 33.08 -6.32 8.06
N ASN A 314 31.80 -6.47 8.41
CA ASN A 314 30.92 -7.48 7.80
C ASN A 314 30.11 -6.92 6.61
N ILE A 315 30.45 -5.73 6.11
CA ILE A 315 29.84 -5.13 4.93
C ILE A 315 30.68 -5.47 3.69
N PRO A 316 30.42 -6.57 2.96
CA PRO A 316 31.20 -6.95 1.77
C PRO A 316 31.14 -5.87 0.69
N ASP A 317 30.01 -5.18 0.61
CA ASP A 317 29.75 -4.05 -0.28
C ASP A 317 30.78 -2.91 -0.15
N ALA A 318 31.38 -2.73 1.03
CA ALA A 318 32.38 -1.70 1.28
C ALA A 318 33.76 -2.11 0.73
N TYR A 319 34.14 -3.38 0.87
CA TYR A 319 35.35 -3.94 0.24
C TYR A 319 35.24 -3.90 -1.28
N LEU A 320 34.09 -4.29 -1.84
CA LEU A 320 33.84 -4.23 -3.28
C LEU A 320 33.93 -2.80 -3.81
N ALA A 321 33.31 -1.83 -3.12
CA ALA A 321 33.34 -0.43 -3.56
C ALA A 321 34.76 0.17 -3.50
N ARG A 322 35.57 -0.23 -2.51
CA ARG A 322 36.96 0.22 -2.40
C ARG A 322 37.88 -0.45 -3.43
N ALA A 323 37.69 -1.74 -3.69
CA ALA A 323 38.40 -2.45 -4.75
C ALA A 323 38.13 -1.83 -6.12
N ASP A 324 36.87 -1.50 -6.42
CA ASP A 324 36.47 -0.81 -7.66
C ASP A 324 37.14 0.56 -7.79
N TYR A 325 37.19 1.32 -6.69
CA TYR A 325 37.94 2.57 -6.64
C TYR A 325 39.43 2.40 -6.94
N PHE A 326 40.10 1.40 -6.35
CA PHE A 326 41.53 1.13 -6.63
C PHE A 326 41.78 0.66 -8.06
N ILE A 327 40.87 -0.12 -8.64
CA ILE A 327 40.92 -0.50 -10.07
C ILE A 327 40.88 0.76 -10.94
N HIS A 328 39.98 1.71 -10.64
CA HIS A 328 39.90 2.98 -11.37
C HIS A 328 41.15 3.86 -11.20
N GLN A 329 41.83 3.77 -10.07
CA GLN A 329 43.12 4.43 -9.83
C GLN A 329 44.33 3.65 -10.37
N ASN A 330 44.09 2.54 -11.08
CA ASN A 330 45.13 1.68 -11.66
C ASN A 330 46.08 1.05 -10.62
N ASP A 331 45.57 0.76 -9.41
CA ASP A 331 46.24 0.00 -8.35
C ASP A 331 45.56 -1.37 -8.14
N PRO A 332 45.94 -2.40 -8.93
CA PRO A 332 45.33 -3.71 -8.83
C PRO A 332 45.76 -4.51 -7.59
N GLU A 333 46.89 -4.18 -6.95
CA GLU A 333 47.40 -4.91 -5.78
C GLU A 333 46.50 -4.66 -4.56
N SER A 334 46.17 -3.39 -4.30
CA SER A 334 45.25 -3.00 -3.24
C SER A 334 43.83 -3.55 -3.47
N ALA A 335 43.37 -3.55 -4.73
CA ALA A 335 42.07 -4.10 -5.09
C ALA A 335 41.98 -5.62 -4.86
N LEU A 336 43.02 -6.38 -5.24
CA LEU A 336 43.06 -7.82 -5.03
C LEU A 336 42.98 -8.18 -3.55
N LYS A 337 43.71 -7.44 -2.71
CA LYS A 337 43.69 -7.64 -1.26
C LYS A 337 42.28 -7.48 -0.69
N ASP A 338 41.54 -6.46 -1.13
CA ASP A 338 40.17 -6.22 -0.68
C ASP A 338 39.20 -7.31 -1.16
N LEU A 339 39.40 -7.88 -2.35
CA LEU A 339 38.56 -8.96 -2.90
C LEU A 339 38.83 -10.34 -2.29
N GLU A 340 40.01 -10.54 -1.70
CA GLU A 340 40.41 -11.79 -1.04
C GLU A 340 39.95 -11.88 0.43
N THR A 341 39.41 -10.79 0.99
CA THR A 341 39.00 -10.69 2.41
C THR A 341 37.59 -11.23 2.62
#